data_AF-A0A967GLU7-F1
#
_entry.id   AF-A0A967GLU7-F1
#
_cell.length_a   1.000
_cell.length_b   1.000
_cell.length_c   1.000
_cell.angle_alpha   90.00
_cell.angle_beta   90.00
_cell.angle_gamma   90.00
#
_symmetry.space_group_name_H-M   'P 1'
#
loop_
_entity.id
_entity.type
_entity.pdbx_description
1 polymer ?
#
loop_
_entity_poly.entity_id
_entity_poly.type
_entity_poly.pdbx_seq_one_letter_code
_entity_poly.pdbx_strand_id
1 'polypeptide(L)' 'LNETRIGRLDHKIAKLEIMNKVPGVEWLRPYALSGDDGITLEEYAPFGVVGAILPVTHSVPTLTGN' A
#
# COMPACT_ATOMS: atom_id res chain seq x y z
N LEU A 1 7.95 -16.96 14.57
CA LEU A 1 9.23 -17.69 14.62
C LEU A 1 9.13 -19.12 14.09
N ASN A 2 7.99 -19.78 14.26
CA ASN A 2 7.81 -21.20 13.89
C ASN A 2 7.92 -21.49 12.40
N GLU A 3 7.47 -20.58 11.53
CA GLU A 3 7.44 -20.82 10.08
C GLU A 3 8.77 -20.50 9.39
N THR A 4 9.27 -19.27 9.51
CA THR A 4 10.47 -18.84 8.78
C THR A 4 11.77 -18.95 9.58
N ARG A 5 11.73 -19.09 10.91
CA ARG A 5 12.87 -19.08 11.84
C ARG A 5 13.85 -17.90 11.69
N ILE A 6 13.52 -16.90 10.87
CA ILE A 6 14.36 -15.74 10.57
C ILE A 6 13.85 -14.51 11.34
N GLY A 7 14.76 -13.80 11.98
CA GLY A 7 14.51 -12.55 12.72
C GLY A 7 14.07 -12.75 14.17
N ARG A 8 14.09 -11.66 14.95
CA ARG A 8 13.62 -11.63 16.35
C ARG A 8 12.15 -11.21 16.41
N LEU A 9 11.40 -11.78 17.35
CA LEU A 9 9.95 -11.54 17.48
C LEU A 9 9.64 -10.06 17.68
N ASP A 10 10.36 -9.41 18.58
CA ASP A 10 10.15 -8.00 18.95
C ASP A 10 10.31 -7.07 17.74
N HIS A 11 11.30 -7.33 16.90
CA HIS A 11 11.51 -6.56 15.67
C HIS A 11 10.44 -6.85 14.60
N LYS A 12 9.80 -8.02 14.61
CA LYS A 12 8.68 -8.29 13.70
C LYS A 12 7.41 -7.57 14.14
N ILE A 13 7.17 -7.47 15.44
CA ILE A 13 6.05 -6.71 16.00
C ILE A 13 6.23 -5.22 15.70
N ALA A 14 7.43 -4.67 15.98
CA ALA A 14 7.73 -3.27 15.66
C ALA A 14 7.58 -2.95 14.16
N LYS A 15 7.90 -3.90 13.27
CA LYS A 15 7.70 -3.73 11.82
C LYS A 15 6.23 -3.64 11.42
N LEU A 16 5.29 -4.20 12.19
CA LEU A 16 3.86 -4.06 11.92
C LEU A 16 3.33 -2.66 12.27
N GLU A 17 4.03 -1.90 13.11
CA GLU A 17 3.65 -0.52 13.42
C GLU A 17 3.71 0.41 12.20
N ILE A 18 4.40 0.01 11.12
CA ILE A 18 4.46 0.76 9.87
C ILE A 18 3.10 0.85 9.17
N MET A 19 2.13 -0.02 9.50
CA MET A 19 0.78 0.00 8.89
C MET A 19 0.12 1.38 9.00
N ASN A 20 0.34 2.10 10.10
CA ASN A 20 -0.23 3.44 10.29
C ASN A 20 0.42 4.53 9.41
N LYS A 21 1.50 4.19 8.70
CA LYS A 21 2.23 5.09 7.79
C LYS A 21 2.00 4.73 6.32
N VAL A 22 1.28 3.66 6.04
CA VAL A 22 0.96 3.25 4.68
C VAL A 22 -0.19 4.13 4.20
N PRO A 23 -0.02 4.87 3.09
CA PRO A 23 -1.08 5.70 2.55
C PRO A 23 -2.22 4.79 2.05
N GLY A 24 -3.44 5.09 2.47
CA GLY A 24 -4.66 4.45 2.02
C GLY A 24 -5.28 5.18 0.82
N VAL A 25 -6.61 5.16 0.76
CA VAL A 25 -7.39 5.78 -0.32
C VAL A 25 -7.23 7.29 -0.41
N GLU A 26 -6.75 7.95 0.65
CA GLU A 26 -6.43 9.38 0.65
C GLU A 26 -5.32 9.78 -0.34
N TRP A 27 -4.57 8.80 -0.84
CA TRP A 27 -3.61 8.98 -1.91
C TRP A 27 -4.27 9.19 -3.28
N LEU A 28 -5.47 8.65 -3.47
CA LEU A 28 -6.22 8.75 -4.72
C LEU A 28 -6.92 10.10 -4.78
N ARG A 29 -6.16 11.15 -5.14
CA ARG A 29 -6.69 12.51 -5.24
C ARG A 29 -7.15 12.81 -6.67
N PRO A 30 -8.39 13.28 -6.84
CA PRO A 30 -8.87 13.73 -8.14
C PRO A 30 -8.14 15.01 -8.55
N TYR A 31 -7.85 15.13 -9.84
CA TYR A 31 -7.34 16.37 -10.43
C TYR A 31 -8.40 16.97 -11.36
N ALA A 32 -8.66 18.26 -11.20
CA ALA A 32 -9.71 18.96 -11.92
C ALA A 32 -9.21 20.27 -12.49
N LEU A 33 -9.49 20.51 -13.77
CA LEU A 33 -9.23 21.75 -14.47
C LEU A 33 -10.54 22.33 -15.00
N SER A 34 -10.74 23.63 -14.80
CA SER A 34 -11.90 24.36 -15.31
C SER A 34 -11.44 25.55 -16.13
N GLY A 35 -12.08 25.77 -17.27
CA GLY A 35 -11.81 26.88 -18.18
C GLY A 35 -13.02 27.22 -19.05
N ASP A 36 -12.82 28.09 -20.03
CA ASP A 36 -13.90 28.59 -20.89
C ASP A 36 -14.59 27.47 -21.70
N ASP A 37 -13.86 26.38 -21.98
CA ASP A 37 -14.37 25.21 -22.71
C ASP A 37 -14.94 24.10 -21.79
N GLY A 38 -15.12 24.39 -20.50
CA GLY A 38 -15.74 23.48 -19.53
C GLY A 38 -14.78 22.89 -18.50
N ILE A 39 -15.05 21.67 -18.06
CA ILE A 39 -14.33 21.01 -16.96
C ILE A 39 -13.71 19.70 -17.43
N THR A 40 -12.44 19.49 -17.08
CA THR A 40 -11.71 18.22 -17.25
C THR A 40 -11.41 17.62 -15.88
N LEU A 41 -11.69 16.32 -15.73
CA LEU A 41 -11.44 15.55 -14.51
C LEU A 41 -10.50 14.38 -14.83
N GLU A 42 -9.46 14.23 -14.01
CA GLU A 42 -8.52 13.13 -14.04
C GLU A 42 -8.62 12.37 -12.70
N GLU A 43 -8.94 11.07 -12.79
CA GLU A 43 -9.23 10.21 -11.65
C GLU A 43 -8.38 8.95 -11.73
N TYR A 44 -8.03 8.39 -10.57
CA TYR A 44 -7.35 7.09 -10.50
C TYR A 44 -8.37 5.95 -10.63
N ALA A 45 -8.30 5.21 -11.73
CA ALA A 45 -9.14 4.04 -11.97
C ALA A 45 -8.43 2.73 -11.57
N PRO A 46 -9.17 1.70 -11.14
CA PRO A 46 -8.58 0.40 -10.79
C PRO A 46 -8.01 -0.31 -12.01
N PHE A 47 -6.82 -0.90 -11.86
CA PHE A 47 -6.20 -1.72 -12.91
C PHE A 47 -6.91 -3.07 -13.12
N GLY A 48 -7.49 -3.65 -12.06
CA GLY A 48 -8.06 -4.99 -12.07
C GLY A 48 -7.31 -5.94 -11.13
N VAL A 49 -6.86 -7.09 -11.63
CA VAL A 49 -6.17 -8.11 -10.83
C VAL A 49 -4.67 -7.80 -10.72
N VAL A 50 -4.17 -7.70 -9.49
CA VAL A 50 -2.74 -7.49 -9.20
C VAL A 50 -2.16 -8.71 -8.49
N GLY A 51 -1.12 -9.32 -9.08
CA GLY A 51 -0.36 -10.39 -8.45
C GLY A 51 0.86 -9.83 -7.71
N ALA A 52 0.90 -10.00 -6.38
CA ALA A 52 2.02 -9.57 -5.55
C ALA A 52 2.89 -10.76 -5.10
N ILE A 53 4.20 -10.70 -5.36
CA ILE A 53 5.17 -11.72 -4.93
C ILE A 53 5.89 -11.20 -3.69
N LEU A 54 5.72 -11.88 -2.55
CA LEU A 54 6.20 -11.43 -1.25
C LEU A 54 7.53 -12.09 -0.86
N PRO A 55 8.52 -11.34 -0.33
CA PRO A 55 9.78 -11.90 0.15
C PRO A 55 9.63 -12.57 1.52
N VAL A 56 10.35 -13.68 1.74
CA VAL A 56 10.28 -14.44 3.01
C VAL A 56 10.78 -13.67 4.25
N THR A 57 11.57 -12.62 4.03
CA THR A 57 12.17 -11.80 5.10
C THR A 57 11.17 -10.81 5.71
N HIS A 58 10.18 -10.38 4.93
CA HIS A 58 9.19 -9.37 5.31
C HIS A 58 7.78 -9.72 4.81
N SER A 59 7.42 -11.01 4.81
CA SER A 59 6.16 -11.49 4.23
C SER A 59 4.92 -10.81 4.80
N VAL A 60 4.78 -10.77 6.14
CA VAL A 60 3.60 -10.18 6.79
C VAL A 60 3.55 -8.65 6.63
N PRO A 61 4.62 -7.87 6.93
CA PRO A 61 4.58 -6.42 6.73
C PRO A 61 4.34 -6.00 5.28
N THR A 62 4.88 -6.72 4.30
CA THR A 62 4.65 -6.40 2.88
C THR A 62 3.22 -6.75 2.44
N LEU A 63 2.61 -7.81 2.99
CA LEU A 63 1.20 -8.11 2.72
C LEU A 63 0.26 -7.07 3.33
N THR A 64 0.51 -6.66 4.58
CA THR A 64 -0.40 -5.77 5.31
C THR A 64 -0.22 -4.29 4.96
N GLY A 65 0.85 -3.93 4.25
CA GLY A 65 1.10 -2.57 3.77
C GLY A 65 0.73 -2.32 2.31
N ASN A 66 -0.08 -3.20 1.72
CA ASN A 66 -0.70 -2.99 0.40
C ASN A 66 -2.12 -2.46 0.54
#